data_AF-A0A2K9A0U3-F1
#
_entry.id   AF-A0A2K9A0U3-F1
#
_cell.length_a   1.000
_cell.length_b   1.000
_cell.length_c   1.000
_cell.angle_alpha   90.00
_cell.angle_beta   90.00
_cell.angle_gamma   90.00
#
_symmetry.space_group_name_H-M   'P 1'
#
loop_
_entity.id
_entity.type
_entity.pdbx_description
1 polymer ?
#
loop_
_entity_poly.entity_id
_entity_poly.type
_entity_poly.pdbx_seq_one_letter_code
_entity_poly.pdbx_strand_id
1 'polypeptide(L)'
;MRFDHWSKEKKQMLEYDYQQLFADQIMTLKKLYRFKADPEMFEDIITNISTTLFNLLENQHFEFVEELIERMFLSILAYDVVIYQKRNFSAFKMDLYFYNEYKTISIRGITISSIEDLKSAIELILFVGRKYDQLSLSDIEEVKNIDLYQLISGFNETFIKNNIKQLQEKFYIQ
;
A
#
# COMPACT_ATOMS: atom_id res chain seq x y z
N MET A 1 1.53 -2.64 -16.32
CA MET A 1 1.67 -3.24 -14.98
C MET A 1 2.70 -4.36 -15.03
N ARG A 2 3.38 -4.65 -13.91
CA ARG A 2 4.44 -5.68 -13.80
C ARG A 2 4.03 -7.06 -14.39
N PHE A 3 2.74 -7.38 -14.33
CA PHE A 3 2.15 -8.63 -14.80
C PHE A 3 1.84 -8.71 -16.31
N ASP A 4 2.04 -7.66 -17.09
CA ASP A 4 1.60 -7.65 -18.51
C ASP A 4 2.33 -8.74 -19.33
N HIS A 5 3.55 -9.09 -18.94
CA HIS A 5 4.40 -10.09 -19.60
C HIS A 5 4.23 -11.53 -19.08
N TRP A 6 3.39 -11.75 -18.08
CA TRP A 6 3.24 -13.07 -17.48
C TRP A 6 2.44 -14.02 -18.36
N SER A 7 2.81 -15.30 -18.33
CA SER A 7 2.00 -16.36 -18.93
C SER A 7 0.64 -16.43 -18.25
N LYS A 8 -0.36 -16.92 -18.99
CA LYS A 8 -1.72 -17.13 -18.48
C LYS A 8 -1.73 -18.02 -17.23
N GLU A 9 -0.89 -19.05 -17.19
CA GLU A 9 -0.77 -19.97 -16.05
C GLU A 9 -0.28 -19.24 -14.79
N LYS A 10 0.76 -18.41 -14.90
CA LYS A 10 1.28 -17.64 -13.75
C LYS A 10 0.21 -16.71 -13.16
N LYS A 11 -0.56 -16.03 -14.03
CA LYS A 11 -1.67 -15.19 -13.59
C LYS A 11 -2.75 -15.99 -12.88
N GLN A 12 -3.06 -17.19 -13.37
CA GLN A 12 -4.05 -18.07 -12.75
C GLN A 12 -3.59 -18.64 -11.41
N MET A 13 -2.31 -18.97 -11.26
CA MET A 13 -1.74 -19.41 -9.98
C MET A 13 -1.80 -18.30 -8.93
N LEU A 14 -1.36 -17.09 -9.27
CA LEU A 14 -1.47 -15.94 -8.37
C LEU A 14 -2.92 -15.65 -7.98
N GLU A 15 -3.86 -15.76 -8.92
CA GLU A 15 -5.28 -15.60 -8.64
C GLU A 15 -5.80 -16.65 -7.66
N TYR A 16 -5.40 -17.90 -7.85
CA TYR A 16 -5.75 -19.00 -6.96
C TYR A 16 -5.21 -18.77 -5.55
N ASP A 17 -3.92 -18.44 -5.42
CA ASP A 17 -3.29 -18.19 -4.13
C ASP A 17 -3.90 -16.97 -3.42
N TYR A 18 -4.16 -15.90 -4.17
CA TYR A 18 -4.87 -14.71 -3.67
C TYR A 18 -6.25 -15.06 -3.10
N GLN A 19 -7.03 -15.87 -3.81
CA GLN A 19 -8.35 -16.30 -3.36
C GLN A 19 -8.27 -17.21 -2.13
N GLN A 20 -7.29 -18.10 -2.05
CA GLN A 20 -7.08 -18.96 -0.88
C GLN A 20 -6.67 -18.15 0.36
N LEU A 21 -5.78 -17.17 0.20
CA LEU A 21 -5.24 -16.40 1.32
C LEU A 21 -6.21 -15.35 1.84
N PHE A 22 -6.95 -14.67 0.95
CA PHE A 22 -7.74 -13.50 1.32
C PHE A 22 -9.22 -13.58 0.96
N ALA A 23 -9.64 -14.49 0.09
CA ALA A 23 -11.04 -14.65 -0.32
C ALA A 23 -11.76 -13.30 -0.56
N ASP A 24 -12.90 -13.07 0.10
CA ASP A 24 -13.70 -11.84 0.03
C ASP A 24 -13.25 -10.74 1.00
N GLN A 25 -12.20 -10.97 1.79
CA GLN A 25 -11.73 -10.03 2.81
C GLN A 25 -11.29 -8.70 2.18
N ILE A 26 -10.57 -8.73 1.06
CA ILE A 26 -10.08 -7.51 0.40
C ILE A 26 -11.23 -6.66 -0.13
N MET A 27 -12.26 -7.28 -0.70
CA MET A 27 -13.43 -6.54 -1.17
C MET A 27 -14.16 -5.88 0.01
N THR A 28 -14.27 -6.59 1.13
CA THR A 28 -14.91 -6.10 2.35
C THR A 28 -14.10 -4.96 2.97
N LEU A 29 -12.78 -5.13 3.13
CA LEU A 29 -11.85 -4.12 3.61
C LEU A 29 -12.01 -2.79 2.87
N LYS A 30 -12.00 -2.83 1.53
CA LYS A 30 -12.14 -1.63 0.68
C LYS A 30 -13.49 -0.92 0.89
N LYS A 31 -14.57 -1.69 1.04
CA LYS A 31 -15.91 -1.13 1.32
C LYS A 31 -15.95 -0.46 2.69
N LEU A 32 -15.50 -1.14 3.74
CA LEU A 32 -15.45 -0.61 5.10
C LEU A 32 -14.63 0.68 5.16
N TYR A 33 -13.44 0.68 4.55
CA TYR A 33 -12.59 1.88 4.47
C TYR A 33 -13.27 3.06 3.76
N ARG A 34 -13.87 2.81 2.59
CA ARG A 34 -14.55 3.85 1.80
C ARG A 34 -15.68 4.50 2.59
N PHE A 35 -16.53 3.69 3.19
CA PHE A 35 -17.73 4.15 3.90
C PHE A 35 -17.47 4.51 5.36
N LYS A 36 -16.25 4.26 5.89
CA LYS A 36 -15.92 4.39 7.31
C LYS A 36 -16.91 3.61 8.19
N ALA A 37 -17.31 2.44 7.71
CA ALA A 37 -18.27 1.57 8.36
C ALA A 37 -17.52 0.52 9.18
N ASP A 38 -18.11 0.12 10.31
CA ASP A 38 -17.64 -0.97 11.18
C ASP A 38 -16.12 -1.00 11.41
N PRO A 39 -15.59 -0.08 12.24
CA PRO A 39 -14.16 0.00 12.52
C PRO A 39 -13.58 -1.28 13.13
N GLU A 40 -14.37 -2.03 13.90
CA GLU A 40 -13.94 -3.28 14.51
C GLU A 40 -13.72 -4.34 13.42
N MET A 41 -14.68 -4.53 12.52
CA MET A 41 -14.53 -5.45 11.39
C MET A 41 -13.40 -5.03 10.44
N PHE A 42 -13.22 -3.71 10.22
CA PHE A 42 -12.09 -3.20 9.44
C PHE A 42 -10.75 -3.64 10.06
N GLU A 43 -10.62 -3.43 11.37
CA GLU A 43 -9.41 -3.76 12.13
C GLU A 43 -9.10 -5.26 12.12
N ASP A 44 -10.11 -6.10 12.30
CA ASP A 44 -9.97 -7.56 12.25
C ASP A 44 -9.46 -8.03 10.89
N ILE A 45 -10.08 -7.52 9.81
CA ILE A 45 -9.73 -7.91 8.45
C ILE A 45 -8.31 -7.44 8.10
N ILE A 46 -7.99 -6.18 8.36
CA ILE A 46 -6.68 -5.66 7.98
C ILE A 46 -5.56 -6.30 8.81
N THR A 47 -5.83 -6.65 10.07
CA THR A 47 -4.90 -7.39 10.92
C THR A 47 -4.63 -8.78 10.36
N ASN A 48 -5.66 -9.50 9.93
CA ASN A 48 -5.49 -10.82 9.32
C ASN A 48 -4.66 -10.75 8.03
N ILE A 49 -4.98 -9.81 7.14
CA ILE A 49 -4.23 -9.60 5.88
C ILE A 49 -2.77 -9.27 6.18
N SER A 50 -2.53 -8.32 7.08
CA SER A 50 -1.19 -7.87 7.45
C SER A 50 -0.37 -8.98 8.10
N THR A 51 -0.99 -9.82 8.94
CA THR A 51 -0.34 -10.97 9.56
C THR A 51 0.11 -11.99 8.51
N THR A 52 -0.77 -12.36 7.58
CA THR A 52 -0.44 -13.29 6.50
C THR A 52 0.70 -12.76 5.63
N LEU A 53 0.63 -11.50 5.21
CA LEU A 53 1.68 -10.89 4.39
C LEU A 53 3.01 -10.76 5.16
N PHE A 54 2.97 -10.39 6.45
CA PHE A 54 4.19 -10.26 7.26
C PHE A 54 4.87 -11.62 7.45
N ASN A 55 4.11 -12.69 7.71
CA ASN A 55 4.65 -14.04 7.78
C ASN A 55 5.32 -14.47 6.46
N LEU A 56 4.75 -14.10 5.31
CA LEU A 56 5.38 -14.34 4.00
C LEU A 56 6.69 -13.56 3.84
N LEU A 57 6.77 -12.32 4.33
CA LEU A 57 8.01 -11.54 4.36
C LEU A 57 9.08 -12.18 5.25
N GLU A 58 8.73 -12.68 6.43
CA GLU A 58 9.66 -13.41 7.31
C GLU A 58 10.21 -14.68 6.65
N ASN A 59 9.39 -15.33 5.83
CA ASN A 59 9.79 -16.47 4.99
C ASN A 59 10.48 -16.06 3.68
N GLN A 60 10.87 -14.80 3.52
CA GLN A 60 11.60 -14.24 2.37
C GLN A 60 10.85 -14.32 1.03
N HIS A 61 9.52 -14.39 1.04
CA HIS A 61 8.68 -14.39 -0.16
C HIS A 61 8.38 -12.96 -0.65
N PHE A 62 9.41 -12.15 -0.87
CA PHE A 62 9.25 -10.71 -1.17
C PHE A 62 8.45 -10.43 -2.44
N GLU A 63 8.88 -11.01 -3.57
CA GLU A 63 8.19 -10.82 -4.86
C GLU A 63 6.72 -11.25 -4.76
N PHE A 64 6.45 -12.38 -4.12
CA PHE A 64 5.08 -12.85 -3.96
C PHE A 64 4.22 -11.90 -3.09
N VAL A 65 4.80 -11.31 -2.04
CA VAL A 65 4.09 -10.30 -1.24
C VAL A 65 3.81 -9.02 -2.04
N GLU A 66 4.80 -8.55 -2.82
CA GLU A 66 4.59 -7.43 -3.76
C GLU A 66 3.41 -7.72 -4.68
N GLU A 67 3.39 -8.92 -5.26
CA GLU A 67 2.38 -9.34 -6.23
C GLU A 67 0.98 -9.43 -5.61
N LEU A 68 0.88 -9.98 -4.38
CA LEU A 68 -0.37 -10.05 -3.64
C LEU A 68 -0.91 -8.64 -3.32
N ILE A 69 -0.07 -7.73 -2.84
CA ILE A 69 -0.48 -6.36 -2.50
C ILE A 69 -0.93 -5.60 -3.76
N GLU A 70 -0.22 -5.74 -4.88
CA GLU A 70 -0.62 -5.16 -6.17
C GLU A 70 -1.96 -5.74 -6.65
N ARG A 71 -2.17 -7.07 -6.50
CA ARG A 71 -3.41 -7.76 -6.89
C ARG A 71 -4.63 -7.38 -6.04
N MET A 72 -4.43 -6.84 -4.83
CA MET A 72 -5.53 -6.36 -3.98
C MET A 72 -6.28 -5.16 -4.57
N PHE A 73 -5.65 -4.39 -5.48
CA PHE A 73 -6.20 -3.16 -6.06
C PHE A 73 -6.79 -2.25 -4.97
N LEU A 74 -5.94 -1.84 -4.02
CA LEU A 74 -6.32 -1.03 -2.85
C LEU A 74 -6.53 0.45 -3.20
N SER A 75 -5.95 0.92 -4.30
CA SER A 75 -6.05 2.30 -4.79
C SER A 75 -6.70 2.34 -6.16
N ILE A 76 -7.34 3.48 -6.49
CA ILE A 76 -7.80 3.78 -7.86
C ILE A 76 -6.63 4.11 -8.79
N LEU A 77 -5.53 4.62 -8.23
CA LEU A 77 -4.28 4.76 -8.96
C LEU A 77 -3.66 3.39 -9.15
N ALA A 78 -3.14 3.11 -10.34
CA ALA A 78 -2.23 1.99 -10.51
C ALA A 78 -1.01 2.20 -9.61
N TYR A 79 -0.53 1.14 -8.98
CA TYR A 79 0.66 1.20 -8.15
C TYR A 79 1.48 -0.08 -8.22
N ASP A 80 2.78 0.07 -8.05
CA ASP A 80 3.73 -1.01 -7.90
C ASP A 80 4.33 -0.96 -6.49
N VAL A 81 4.68 -2.14 -5.96
CA VAL A 81 5.28 -2.32 -4.63
C VAL A 81 6.65 -2.96 -4.82
N VAL A 82 7.67 -2.42 -4.16
CA VAL A 82 9.01 -3.01 -4.12
C VAL A 82 9.42 -3.21 -2.68
N ILE A 83 9.73 -4.45 -2.31
CA ILE A 83 10.10 -4.87 -0.97
C ILE A 83 11.51 -5.46 -1.01
N TYR A 84 12.34 -5.01 -0.08
CA TYR A 84 13.70 -5.50 0.04
C TYR A 84 14.17 -5.46 1.48
N GLN A 85 15.12 -6.33 1.81
CA GLN A 85 15.77 -6.34 3.12
C GLN A 85 17.25 -6.03 2.94
N LYS A 86 17.77 -5.05 3.68
CA LYS A 86 19.22 -4.81 3.71
C LYS A 86 19.88 -5.92 4.53
N ARG A 87 21.01 -6.45 4.05
CA ARG A 87 21.79 -7.46 4.79
C ARG A 87 22.07 -6.98 6.22
N ASN A 88 21.86 -7.87 7.19
CA ASN A 88 22.06 -7.64 8.63
C ASN A 88 21.08 -6.65 9.29
N PHE A 89 19.99 -6.27 8.63
CA PHE A 89 18.89 -5.53 9.25
C PHE A 89 17.68 -6.45 9.42
N SER A 90 17.06 -6.42 10.59
CA SER A 90 15.83 -7.18 10.85
C SER A 90 14.62 -6.62 10.09
N ALA A 91 14.58 -5.30 9.89
CA ALA A 91 13.46 -4.63 9.25
C ALA A 91 13.49 -4.75 7.70
N PHE A 92 12.30 -4.89 7.12
CA PHE A 92 12.09 -4.79 5.68
C PHE A 92 11.96 -3.32 5.26
N LYS A 93 12.18 -3.08 3.98
CA LYS A 93 11.94 -1.81 3.30
C LYS A 93 10.90 -2.00 2.22
N MET A 94 9.97 -1.06 2.15
CA MET A 94 8.94 -1.00 1.13
C MET A 94 9.00 0.36 0.43
N ASP A 95 8.97 0.31 -0.90
CA ASP A 95 8.76 1.47 -1.76
C ASP A 95 7.42 1.31 -2.50
N LEU A 96 6.65 2.38 -2.55
CA LEU A 96 5.37 2.45 -3.26
C LEU A 96 5.50 3.44 -4.42
N TYR A 97 5.08 3.03 -5.60
CA TYR A 97 5.09 3.86 -6.81
C TYR A 97 3.68 3.96 -7.35
N PHE A 98 3.07 5.14 -7.25
CA PHE A 98 1.74 5.41 -7.80
C PHE A 98 1.86 6.08 -9.16
N TYR A 99 1.01 5.68 -10.11
CA TYR A 99 1.01 6.18 -11.48
C TYR A 99 -0.31 6.88 -11.78
N ASN A 100 -0.23 8.17 -12.15
CA ASN A 100 -1.31 8.87 -12.81
C ASN A 100 -0.93 9.17 -14.27
N GLU A 101 -1.82 9.82 -15.01
CA GLU A 101 -1.60 10.14 -16.44
C GLU A 101 -0.43 11.13 -16.68
N TYR A 102 0.05 11.82 -15.64
CA TYR A 102 0.99 12.92 -15.75
C TYR A 102 2.37 12.61 -15.16
N LYS A 103 2.44 11.79 -14.11
CA LYS A 103 3.66 11.53 -13.35
C LYS A 103 3.58 10.28 -12.48
N THR A 104 4.75 9.83 -12.05
CA THR A 104 4.92 8.84 -10.99
C THR A 104 5.15 9.54 -9.66
N ILE A 105 4.41 9.11 -8.64
CA ILE A 105 4.54 9.61 -7.27
C ILE A 105 5.08 8.47 -6.42
N SER A 106 6.28 8.66 -5.87
CA SER A 106 7.00 7.60 -5.15
C SER A 106 7.10 7.88 -3.66
N ILE A 107 6.70 6.92 -2.83
CA ILE A 107 6.93 6.89 -1.38
C ILE A 107 8.00 5.85 -1.11
N ARG A 108 9.22 6.26 -0.74
CA ARG A 108 10.36 5.34 -0.66
C ARG A 108 10.89 5.16 0.75
N GLY A 109 11.46 3.99 0.99
CA GLY A 109 12.21 3.65 2.19
C GLY A 109 11.33 3.45 3.42
N ILE A 110 10.05 3.12 3.24
CA ILE A 110 9.11 2.80 4.32
C ILE A 110 9.71 1.63 5.11
N THR A 111 9.89 1.82 6.40
CA THR A 111 10.45 0.79 7.30
C THR A 111 9.33 -0.09 7.82
N ILE A 112 9.42 -1.39 7.59
CA ILE A 112 8.45 -2.38 8.08
C ILE A 112 9.18 -3.31 9.04
N SER A 113 8.91 -3.16 10.34
CA SER A 113 9.54 -3.97 11.40
C SER A 113 8.52 -4.83 12.15
N SER A 114 7.24 -4.64 11.90
CA SER A 114 6.14 -5.31 12.58
C SER A 114 4.90 -5.44 11.68
N ILE A 115 3.95 -6.27 12.12
CA ILE A 115 2.63 -6.38 11.49
C ILE A 115 1.92 -5.02 11.47
N GLU A 116 2.04 -4.22 12.54
CA GLU A 116 1.44 -2.88 12.66
C GLU A 116 2.00 -1.88 11.63
N ASP A 117 3.30 -1.97 11.32
CA ASP A 117 3.89 -1.15 10.26
C ASP A 117 3.34 -1.54 8.88
N LEU A 118 3.17 -2.85 8.64
CA LEU A 118 2.61 -3.34 7.37
C LEU A 118 1.13 -2.98 7.22
N LYS A 119 0.36 -3.08 8.31
CA LYS A 119 -1.03 -2.59 8.38
C LYS A 119 -1.09 -1.12 7.98
N SER A 120 -0.27 -0.29 8.61
CA SER A 120 -0.18 1.14 8.30
C SER A 120 0.24 1.41 6.84
N ALA A 121 1.12 0.60 6.27
CA ALA A 121 1.48 0.71 4.86
C ALA A 121 0.33 0.36 3.91
N ILE A 122 -0.48 -0.67 4.22
CA ILE A 122 -1.68 -1.04 3.46
C ILE A 122 -2.74 0.07 3.56
N GLU A 123 -2.95 0.62 4.77
CA GLU A 123 -3.84 1.78 4.96
C GLU A 123 -3.38 3.01 4.19
N LEU A 124 -2.06 3.24 4.09
CA LEU A 124 -1.51 4.34 3.30
C LEU A 124 -1.90 4.20 1.81
N ILE A 125 -1.87 2.99 1.25
CA ILE A 125 -2.28 2.75 -0.15
C ILE A 125 -3.77 3.08 -0.33
N LEU A 126 -4.63 2.59 0.58
CA LEU A 126 -6.07 2.91 0.60
C LEU A 126 -6.31 4.43 0.72
N PHE A 127 -5.56 5.09 1.61
CA PHE A 127 -5.66 6.53 1.86
C PHE A 127 -5.29 7.34 0.62
N VAL A 128 -4.15 7.05 0.01
CA VAL A 128 -3.68 7.72 -1.22
C VAL A 128 -4.72 7.56 -2.32
N GLY A 129 -5.29 6.36 -2.50
CA GLY A 129 -6.34 6.13 -3.49
C GLY A 129 -7.58 6.99 -3.26
N ARG A 130 -8.06 7.06 -2.00
CA ARG A 130 -9.22 7.89 -1.64
C ARG A 130 -8.94 9.38 -1.80
N LYS A 131 -7.75 9.85 -1.40
CA LYS A 131 -7.35 11.25 -1.55
C LYS A 131 -7.29 11.65 -3.01
N TYR A 132 -6.69 10.81 -3.85
CA TYR A 132 -6.64 11.05 -5.28
C TYR A 132 -8.05 11.11 -5.90
N ASP A 133 -8.92 10.15 -5.58
CA ASP A 133 -10.32 10.13 -6.05
C ASP A 133 -11.03 11.45 -5.73
N GLN A 134 -10.92 11.93 -4.48
CA GLN A 134 -11.50 13.20 -4.04
C GLN A 134 -10.97 14.42 -4.81
N LEU A 135 -9.65 14.51 -5.00
CA LEU A 135 -9.02 15.63 -5.70
C LEU A 135 -9.39 15.61 -7.20
N SER A 136 -9.44 14.42 -7.80
CA SER A 136 -9.80 14.25 -9.21
C SER A 136 -11.23 14.66 -9.57
N LEU A 137 -12.13 14.61 -8.59
CA LEU A 137 -13.51 15.09 -8.72
C LEU A 137 -13.64 16.61 -8.53
N SER A 138 -12.63 17.24 -7.92
CA SER A 138 -12.67 18.66 -7.54
C SER A 138 -12.06 19.54 -8.64
N ASP A 139 -10.86 19.22 -9.13
CA ASP A 139 -10.18 19.99 -10.18
C ASP A 139 -9.11 19.15 -10.92
N ILE A 140 -9.17 19.17 -12.25
CA ILE A 140 -8.20 18.47 -13.12
C ILE A 140 -6.81 19.13 -13.05
N GLU A 141 -6.72 20.44 -12.82
CA GLU A 141 -5.42 21.11 -12.66
C GLU A 141 -4.71 20.73 -11.36
N GLU A 142 -5.46 20.46 -10.29
CA GLU A 142 -4.89 19.94 -9.05
C GLU A 142 -4.26 18.55 -9.27
N VAL A 143 -4.91 17.68 -10.04
CA VAL A 143 -4.40 16.34 -10.37
C VAL A 143 -3.09 16.38 -11.15
N LYS A 144 -2.94 17.31 -12.09
CA LYS A 144 -1.70 17.48 -12.86
C LYS A 144 -0.52 17.82 -11.95
N ASN A 145 -0.77 18.68 -10.98
CA ASN A 145 0.27 19.21 -10.10
C ASN A 145 0.40 18.45 -8.78
N ILE A 146 -0.47 17.46 -8.51
CA ILE A 146 -0.58 16.78 -7.22
C ILE A 146 0.74 16.21 -6.70
N ASP A 147 1.29 16.78 -5.64
CA ASP A 147 2.55 16.27 -5.09
C ASP A 147 2.33 15.15 -4.06
N LEU A 148 3.42 14.53 -3.64
CA LEU A 148 3.40 13.48 -2.62
C LEU A 148 2.77 13.96 -1.31
N TYR A 149 3.07 15.20 -0.90
CA TYR A 149 2.61 15.74 0.38
C TYR A 149 1.10 15.90 0.39
N GLN A 150 0.51 16.39 -0.69
CA GLN A 150 -0.93 16.51 -0.85
C GLN A 150 -1.62 15.15 -0.73
N LEU A 151 -1.03 14.08 -1.27
CA LEU A 151 -1.61 12.73 -1.23
C LEU A 151 -1.56 12.05 0.14
N ILE A 152 -0.57 12.37 0.96
CA ILE A 152 -0.41 11.77 2.29
C ILE A 152 -0.86 12.71 3.42
N SER A 153 -1.23 13.94 3.10
CA SER A 153 -1.65 14.93 4.09
C SER A 153 -2.90 14.47 4.84
N GLY A 154 -2.80 14.41 6.16
CA GLY A 154 -3.84 13.89 7.05
C GLY A 154 -3.80 12.37 7.27
N PHE A 155 -2.78 11.66 6.75
CA PHE A 155 -2.49 10.29 7.11
C PHE A 155 -1.62 10.22 8.38
N ASN A 156 -1.72 9.12 9.13
CA ASN A 156 -1.05 8.84 10.41
C ASN A 156 0.37 9.45 10.50
N GLU A 157 0.47 10.61 11.15
CA GLU A 157 1.74 11.36 11.22
C GLU A 157 2.82 10.60 11.97
N THR A 158 2.44 9.84 13.00
CA THR A 158 3.38 9.03 13.80
C THR A 158 4.05 7.99 12.92
N PHE A 159 3.29 7.28 12.10
CA PHE A 159 3.85 6.32 11.14
C PHE A 159 4.75 7.01 10.11
N ILE A 160 4.32 8.14 9.52
CA ILE A 160 5.14 8.86 8.54
C ILE A 160 6.48 9.28 9.17
N LYS A 161 6.44 9.90 10.36
CA LYS A 161 7.62 10.36 11.09
C LYS A 161 8.55 9.21 11.46
N ASN A 162 8.05 8.06 11.86
CA ASN A 162 8.90 6.97 12.34
C ASN A 162 9.40 6.07 11.20
N ASN A 163 8.62 5.90 10.14
CA ASN A 163 8.85 4.83 9.17
C ASN A 163 9.30 5.34 7.80
N ILE A 164 9.04 6.60 7.44
CA ILE A 164 9.30 7.14 6.08
C ILE A 164 10.33 8.27 6.11
N LYS A 165 11.62 7.91 6.01
CA LYS A 165 12.74 8.86 6.09
C LYS A 165 12.67 10.02 5.09
N GLN A 166 12.20 9.75 3.87
CA GLN A 166 12.05 10.76 2.81
C GLN A 166 11.19 11.96 3.24
N LEU A 167 10.30 11.76 4.21
CA LEU A 167 9.32 12.75 4.63
C LEU A 167 9.64 13.37 6.00
N GLN A 168 10.57 12.79 6.76
CA GLN A 168 10.93 13.24 8.10
C GLN A 168 11.36 14.72 8.13
N GLU A 169 12.20 15.15 7.18
CA GLU A 169 12.81 16.50 7.18
C GLU A 169 11.80 17.65 7.22
N LYS A 170 10.54 17.46 6.80
CA LYS A 170 9.52 18.52 6.82
C LYS A 170 8.62 18.53 8.05
N PHE A 171 8.51 17.41 8.77
CA PHE A 171 7.71 17.36 10.01
C PHE A 171 8.47 17.84 11.25
N TYR A 172 9.76 18.14 11.12
CA TYR A 172 10.58 18.78 12.14
C TYR A 172 10.65 20.31 11.99
N ILE A 173 10.01 20.88 10.97
CA ILE A 173 9.85 22.33 10.80
C ILE A 173 8.42 22.69 11.26
N GLN A 174 8.22 22.72 12.57
CA GLN A 174 7.05 23.34 13.22
C GLN A 174 7.54 24.24 14.35
#